data_AF-K1TUT2-F1
#
_entry.id   AF-K1TUT2-F1
#
_cell.length_a   1.000
_cell.length_b   1.000
_cell.length_c   1.000
_cell.angle_alpha   90.00
_cell.angle_beta   90.00
_cell.angle_gamma   90.00
#
_symmetry.space_group_name_H-M   'P 1'
#
loop_
_entity.id
_entity.type
_entity.pdbx_description
1 polymer ?
#
loop_
_entity_poly.entity_id
_entity_poly.type
_entity_poly.pdbx_seq_one_letter_code
_entity_poly.pdbx_strand_id
1 'polypeptide(L)' 'LDAEGVETRPLWKPMHLQPVYAGNPCYVNGTAERLFGRGLCLPAGPMVTDDDVDRIAACIRACVKSPVA' A
#
# COMPACT_ATOMS: atom_id res chain seq x y z
N LEU A 1 -7.20 2.54 8.16
CA LEU A 1 -8.13 3.19 7.21
C LEU A 1 -9.46 2.46 7.12
N ASP A 2 -9.49 1.13 7.28
CA ASP A 2 -10.74 0.35 7.33
C ASP A 2 -11.76 0.87 8.36
N ALA A 3 -11.31 1.20 9.59
CA ALA A 3 -12.16 1.80 10.63
C ALA A 3 -12.80 3.16 10.22
N GLU A 4 -12.22 3.86 9.24
CA GLU A 4 -12.72 5.13 8.69
C GLU A 4 -13.53 4.92 7.39
N GLY A 5 -13.85 3.66 7.06
CA GLY A 5 -14.57 3.30 5.84
C GLY A 5 -13.80 3.58 4.54
N VAL A 6 -12.46 3.62 4.60
CA VAL A 6 -11.60 3.80 3.41
C VAL A 6 -10.97 2.45 3.07
N GLU A 7 -11.45 1.81 1.99
CA GLU A 7 -10.86 0.58 1.48
C GLU A 7 -9.41 0.84 1.03
N THR A 8 -8.50 -0.03 1.45
CA THR A 8 -7.12 -0.04 0.98
C THR A 8 -6.63 -1.45 0.78
N ARG A 9 -5.58 -1.59 -0.03
CA ARG A 9 -4.96 -2.89 -0.29
C ARG A 9 -3.44 -2.76 -0.19
N PRO A 10 -2.73 -3.77 0.32
CA PRO A 10 -1.28 -3.84 0.14
C PRO A 10 -0.92 -3.80 -1.35
N LEU A 11 0.31 -3.42 -1.66
CA LEU A 11 0.83 -3.63 -3.01
C LEU A 11 0.89 -5.13 -3.36
N TRP A 12 1.18 -5.45 -4.61
CA TRP A 12 1.33 -6.83 -5.03
C TRP A 12 2.48 -7.53 -4.29
N LYS A 13 2.20 -8.71 -3.73
CA LYS A 13 3.24 -9.56 -3.15
C LYS A 13 4.17 -10.03 -4.27
N PRO A 14 5.50 -9.79 -4.17
CA PRO A 14 6.45 -10.16 -5.20
C PRO A 14 6.39 -11.65 -5.55
N MET A 15 6.55 -11.97 -6.84
CA MET A 15 6.35 -13.34 -7.35
C MET A 15 7.28 -14.35 -6.68
N HIS A 16 8.52 -13.97 -6.38
CA HIS A 16 9.50 -14.84 -5.72
C HIS A 16 9.21 -15.11 -4.24
N LEU A 17 8.24 -14.43 -3.64
CA LEU A 17 7.72 -14.74 -2.31
C LEU A 17 6.46 -15.61 -2.35
N GLN A 18 5.96 -15.99 -3.54
CA GLN A 18 4.80 -16.85 -3.66
C GLN A 18 5.25 -18.32 -3.63
N PRO A 19 4.57 -19.18 -2.85
CA PRO A 19 4.94 -20.60 -2.75
C PRO A 19 4.99 -21.32 -4.10
N VAL A 20 4.10 -20.94 -5.03
CA VAL A 20 4.01 -21.53 -6.37
C VAL A 20 5.27 -21.29 -7.23
N TYR A 21 6.10 -20.31 -6.89
CA TYR A 21 7.34 -19.97 -7.63
C TYR A 21 8.62 -20.25 -6.84
N ALA A 22 8.57 -21.06 -5.76
CA ALA A 22 9.72 -21.29 -4.88
C ALA A 22 10.95 -21.92 -5.58
N GLY A 23 10.75 -22.63 -6.70
CA GLY A 23 11.83 -23.25 -7.47
C GLY A 23 12.31 -22.44 -8.68
N ASN A 24 11.73 -21.26 -8.94
CA ASN A 24 12.03 -20.46 -10.13
C ASN A 24 13.25 -19.55 -9.89
N PRO A 25 14.07 -19.26 -10.92
CA PRO A 25 15.11 -18.25 -10.81
C PRO A 25 14.53 -16.88 -10.43
N CYS A 26 15.23 -16.17 -9.55
CA CYS A 26 14.88 -14.81 -9.19
C CYS A 26 16.12 -13.94 -8.98
N TYR A 27 16.06 -12.70 -9.47
CA TYR A 27 17.10 -11.69 -9.32
C TYR A 27 16.51 -10.53 -8.52
N VAL A 28 16.95 -10.38 -7.27
CA VAL A 28 16.34 -9.45 -6.32
C VAL A 28 17.37 -8.49 -5.74
N ASN A 29 16.89 -7.31 -5.36
CA ASN A 29 17.65 -6.31 -4.60
C ASN A 29 16.88 -5.81 -3.36
N GLY A 30 15.81 -6.52 -2.96
CA GLY A 30 14.97 -6.17 -1.81
C GLY A 30 13.95 -5.05 -2.05
N THR A 31 13.90 -4.45 -3.25
CA THR A 31 13.00 -3.31 -3.51
C THR A 31 11.53 -3.72 -3.52
N ALA A 32 11.20 -4.85 -4.15
CA ALA A 32 9.82 -5.30 -4.26
C ALA A 32 9.24 -5.68 -2.88
N GLU A 33 10.04 -6.29 -2.02
CA GLU A 33 9.70 -6.66 -0.64
C GLU A 33 9.49 -5.42 0.23
N ARG A 34 10.37 -4.43 0.11
CA ARG A 34 10.24 -3.15 0.83
C ARG A 34 8.99 -2.40 0.40
N LEU A 35 8.67 -2.39 -0.90
CA LEU A 35 7.44 -1.79 -1.42
C LEU A 35 6.22 -2.55 -0.93
N PHE A 36 6.21 -3.88 -0.99
CA PHE A 36 5.10 -4.70 -0.48
C PHE A 36 4.84 -4.48 1.02
N GLY A 37 5.89 -4.42 1.84
CA GLY A 37 5.76 -4.25 3.29
C GLY A 37 5.38 -2.84 3.76
N ARG A 38 5.46 -1.82 2.89
CA ARG A 38 5.23 -0.41 3.27
C ARG A 38 4.23 0.34 2.40
N GLY A 39 3.97 -0.16 1.20
CA GLY A 39 3.12 0.49 0.21
C GLY A 39 1.65 0.12 0.37
N LEU A 40 0.79 1.05 -0.01
CA LEU A 40 -0.65 0.91 0.08
C LEU A 40 -1.30 1.45 -1.20
N CYS A 41 -2.20 0.68 -1.79
CA CYS A 41 -3.12 1.13 -2.83
C CYS A 41 -4.28 1.87 -2.17
N LEU A 42 -4.57 3.07 -2.68
CA LEU A 42 -5.65 3.95 -2.24
C LEU A 42 -6.79 3.97 -3.26
N PRO A 43 -8.01 4.38 -2.86
CA PRO A 43 -9.08 4.66 -3.80
C PRO A 43 -8.65 5.71 -4.84
N ALA A 44 -8.68 5.34 -6.11
CA ALA A 44 -8.26 6.19 -7.24
C ALA A 44 -9.15 5.95 -8.48
N GLY A 45 -10.38 5.52 -8.27
CA GLY A 45 -11.35 5.30 -9.35
C GLY A 45 -11.91 6.61 -9.91
N PRO A 46 -12.59 6.58 -11.06
CA PRO A 46 -13.11 7.78 -11.73
C PRO A 46 -14.19 8.54 -10.93
N MET A 47 -14.78 7.91 -9.92
CA MET A 47 -15.78 8.50 -9.03
C MET A 47 -15.19 9.07 -7.74
N VAL A 48 -13.87 8.98 -7.55
CA VAL A 48 -13.20 9.59 -6.40
C VAL A 48 -13.14 11.09 -6.65
N THR A 49 -13.81 11.85 -5.81
CA THR A 49 -13.86 13.31 -5.88
C THR A 49 -12.66 13.94 -5.17
N ASP A 50 -12.43 15.24 -5.38
CA ASP A 50 -11.39 15.97 -4.64
C ASP A 50 -11.67 15.95 -3.12
N ASP A 51 -12.93 16.04 -2.70
CA ASP A 51 -13.34 15.92 -1.29
C ASP A 51 -13.00 14.53 -0.71
N ASP A 52 -13.17 13.46 -1.52
CA ASP A 52 -12.77 12.11 -1.13
C ASP A 52 -11.25 12.02 -0.95
N VAL A 53 -10.47 12.61 -1.87
CA VAL A 53 -9.01 12.65 -1.78
C VAL A 53 -8.57 13.36 -0.50
N ASP A 54 -9.16 14.52 -0.19
CA ASP A 54 -8.86 15.29 1.01
C ASP A 54 -9.18 14.51 2.28
N ARG A 55 -10.33 13.83 2.33
CA ARG A 55 -10.71 12.94 3.43
C ARG A 55 -9.72 11.81 3.60
N ILE A 56 -9.39 11.09 2.52
CA ILE A 56 -8.43 9.98 2.54
C ILE A 56 -7.07 10.47 3.06
N ALA A 57 -6.58 11.61 2.57
CA ALA A 57 -5.32 12.19 2.98
C ALA A 57 -5.32 12.60 4.47
N ALA A 58 -6.44 13.14 4.98
CA ALA A 58 -6.60 13.47 6.38
C ALA A 58 -6.58 12.22 7.28
N CYS A 59 -7.32 11.16 6.90
CA CYS A 59 -7.30 9.88 7.63
C CYS A 59 -5.88 9.28 7.68
N ILE A 60 -5.13 9.35 6.56
CA ILE A 60 -3.73 8.89 6.52
C ILE A 60 -2.90 9.69 7.53
N ARG A 61 -2.93 11.03 7.46
CA ARG A 61 -2.17 11.91 8.37
C ARG A 61 -2.47 11.65 9.84
N ALA A 62 -3.71 11.34 10.20
CA ALA A 62 -4.08 10.99 11.57
C ALA A 62 -3.51 9.63 12.03
N CYS A 63 -3.29 8.69 11.10
CA CYS A 63 -2.78 7.35 11.40
C CYS A 63 -1.24 7.28 11.46
N VAL A 64 -0.53 8.09 10.68
CA VAL A 64 0.93 8.18 10.74
C VAL A 64 1.34 9.11 11.87
N LYS A 65 2.13 8.59 12.81
CA LYS A 65 2.85 9.46 13.75
C LYS A 65 3.77 10.35 12.94
N SER A 66 3.72 11.67 13.17
CA SER A 66 4.72 12.58 12.63
C SER A 66 6.11 12.00 12.88
N PRO A 67 7.03 12.04 11.90
CA PRO A 67 8.40 11.72 12.21
C PRO A 67 8.81 12.67 13.34
N VAL A 68 9.26 12.10 14.45
CA VAL A 68 9.97 12.84 15.48
C VAL A 68 11.09 13.59 14.77
N ALA A 69 11.20 14.88 15.10
CA ALA A 69 12.23 15.80 14.59
C ALA A 69 13.65 15.23 14.76
#